data_AF-A0A7J3U9J2-F1
#
_entry.id   AF-A0A7J3U9J2-F1
#
_cell.length_a   1.000
_cell.length_b   1.000
_cell.length_c   1.000
_cell.angle_alpha   90.00
_cell.angle_beta   90.00
_cell.angle_gamma   90.00
#
_symmetry.space_group_name_H-M   'P 1'
#
loop_
_entity.id
_entity.type
_entity.pdbx_description
1 polymer ?
#
loop_
_entity_poly.entity_id
_entity_poly.type
_entity_poly.pdbx_seq_one_letter_code
_entity_poly.pdbx_strand_id
1 'polypeptide(L)'
;KIDAVEITGGEPTLQKGLADFAGKIKNMGYLVKLDTNGSNPGVIENMVSEKLVDYIAMDIKAPLQKYGEIVRADIDIRKIERSINLIMQSGLDYEFRTTLVKSLLSKEDIIDMGKTIQGAKHYVLQKFVPSKTLDDKFLNENTFSTSELKFLCKKLRSYVAECIMR
;
A
#
# COMPACT_ATOMS: atom_id res chain seq x y z
N LYS A 1 1.19 11.06 25.13
CA LYS A 1 1.65 12.08 24.16
C LYS A 1 1.43 11.51 22.77
N ILE A 2 0.95 12.31 21.83
CA ILE A 2 0.70 11.89 20.44
C ILE A 2 1.80 12.51 19.59
N ASP A 3 2.43 11.72 18.73
CA ASP A 3 3.58 12.17 17.92
C ASP A 3 3.24 12.26 16.41
N ALA A 4 2.23 11.51 15.96
CA ALA A 4 1.83 11.44 14.55
C ALA A 4 0.33 11.23 14.39
N VAL A 5 -0.20 11.61 13.23
CA VAL A 5 -1.56 11.32 12.78
C VAL A 5 -1.49 10.52 11.49
N GLU A 6 -2.21 9.40 11.47
CA GLU A 6 -2.37 8.57 10.28
C GLU A 6 -3.69 8.92 9.59
N ILE A 7 -3.60 9.36 8.34
CA ILE A 7 -4.75 9.61 7.48
C ILE A 7 -4.99 8.34 6.67
N THR A 8 -6.03 7.61 7.05
CA THR A 8 -6.43 6.32 6.46
C THR A 8 -7.96 6.27 6.28
N GLY A 9 -8.52 5.14 5.87
CA GLY A 9 -9.95 4.95 5.61
C GLY A 9 -10.20 4.14 4.33
N GLY A 10 -11.27 4.46 3.59
CA GLY A 10 -11.54 3.83 2.29
C GLY A 10 -10.44 4.15 1.26
N GLU A 11 -10.44 5.37 0.75
CA GLU A 11 -9.31 5.94 -0.01
C GLU A 11 -9.23 7.44 0.29
N PRO A 12 -8.27 7.89 1.12
CA PRO A 12 -8.18 9.29 1.52
C PRO A 12 -8.00 10.26 0.34
N THR A 13 -7.33 9.85 -0.73
CA THR A 13 -7.08 10.72 -1.89
C THR A 13 -8.34 11.07 -2.70
N LEU A 14 -9.48 10.43 -2.40
CA LEU A 14 -10.79 10.80 -2.96
C LEU A 14 -11.44 11.99 -2.21
N GLN A 15 -10.98 12.29 -0.99
CA GLN A 15 -11.61 13.32 -0.16
C GLN A 15 -11.15 14.72 -0.56
N LYS A 16 -12.13 15.58 -0.88
CA LYS A 16 -11.87 17.00 -1.11
C LYS A 16 -11.39 17.64 0.20
N GLY A 17 -10.30 18.40 0.15
CA GLY A 17 -9.71 19.06 1.32
C GLY A 17 -8.70 18.21 2.10
N LEU A 18 -8.28 17.04 1.59
CA LEU A 18 -7.21 16.23 2.19
C LEU A 18 -5.95 17.06 2.46
N ALA A 19 -5.52 17.86 1.48
CA ALA A 19 -4.34 18.72 1.61
C ALA A 19 -4.49 19.76 2.73
N ASP A 20 -5.63 20.48 2.77
CA ASP A 20 -5.92 21.46 3.82
C ASP A 20 -5.95 20.81 5.21
N PHE A 21 -6.53 19.61 5.30
CA PHE A 21 -6.59 18.85 6.55
C PHE A 21 -5.20 18.43 7.03
N ALA A 22 -4.38 17.87 6.14
CA ALA A 22 -2.99 17.52 6.46
C ALA A 22 -2.16 18.76 6.84
N GLY A 23 -2.35 19.88 6.14
CA GLY A 23 -1.68 21.15 6.47
C GLY A 23 -2.01 21.64 7.88
N LYS A 24 -3.28 21.52 8.31
CA LYS A 24 -3.66 21.85 9.70
C LYS A 24 -2.94 20.95 10.72
N ILE A 25 -2.84 19.65 10.45
CA ILE A 25 -2.12 18.72 11.34
C ILE A 25 -0.63 19.06 11.41
N LYS A 26 0.00 19.34 10.27
CA LYS A 26 1.41 19.77 10.19
C LYS A 26 1.65 21.06 10.96
N ASN A 27 0.74 22.04 10.85
CA ASN A 27 0.80 23.29 11.60
C ASN A 27 0.67 23.11 13.12
N MET A 28 0.03 22.03 13.56
CA MET A 28 -0.02 21.66 14.98
C MET A 28 1.26 20.98 15.49
N GLY A 29 2.23 20.71 14.59
CA GLY A 29 3.52 20.11 14.93
C GLY A 29 3.53 18.57 14.94
N TYR A 30 2.51 17.92 14.39
CA TYR A 30 2.47 16.46 14.28
C TYR A 30 3.07 15.96 12.97
N LEU A 31 3.62 14.75 13.00
CA LEU A 31 3.96 14.00 11.79
C LEU A 31 2.68 13.48 11.12
N VAL A 32 2.68 13.42 9.80
CA VAL A 32 1.53 12.93 9.01
C VAL A 32 1.92 11.70 8.22
N LYS A 33 1.20 10.60 8.44
CA LYS A 33 1.24 9.41 7.59
C LYS A 33 0.02 9.38 6.68
N LEU A 34 0.21 9.09 5.39
CA LEU A 34 -0.88 8.84 4.44
C LEU A 34 -0.92 7.37 4.03
N ASP A 35 -2.09 6.76 4.19
CA ASP A 35 -2.42 5.45 3.64
C ASP A 35 -3.21 5.62 2.33
N THR A 36 -2.81 4.93 1.25
CA THR A 36 -3.49 5.02 -0.05
C THR A 36 -3.42 3.72 -0.84
N ASN A 37 -4.34 3.50 -1.76
CA ASN A 37 -4.30 2.46 -2.78
C ASN A 37 -3.60 2.90 -4.08
N GLY A 38 -3.17 4.16 -4.16
CA GLY A 38 -2.41 4.69 -5.30
C GLY A 38 -3.22 5.00 -6.57
N SER A 39 -4.56 4.99 -6.50
CA SER A 39 -5.42 5.28 -7.66
C SER A 39 -5.40 6.76 -8.09
N ASN A 40 -4.93 7.69 -7.24
CA ASN A 40 -4.89 9.13 -7.52
C ASN A 40 -3.47 9.72 -7.41
N PRO A 41 -2.57 9.43 -8.38
CA PRO A 41 -1.18 9.90 -8.34
C PRO A 41 -1.03 11.42 -8.25
N GLY A 42 -1.93 12.20 -8.87
CA GLY A 42 -1.86 13.67 -8.81
C GLY A 42 -2.08 14.24 -7.41
N VAL A 43 -2.91 13.58 -6.59
CA VAL A 43 -3.10 13.97 -5.20
C VAL A 43 -1.88 13.59 -4.39
N ILE A 44 -1.34 12.38 -4.59
CA ILE A 44 -0.11 11.93 -3.92
C ILE A 44 1.06 12.87 -4.22
N GLU A 45 1.25 13.23 -5.49
CA GLU A 45 2.27 14.18 -5.93
C GLU A 45 2.13 15.53 -5.23
N ASN A 46 0.92 16.08 -5.15
CA ASN A 46 0.65 17.32 -4.43
C ASN A 46 0.97 17.22 -2.93
N MET A 47 0.54 16.12 -2.27
CA MET A 47 0.82 15.90 -0.84
C MET A 47 2.33 15.84 -0.56
N VAL A 48 3.10 15.23 -1.46
CA VAL A 48 4.56 15.16 -1.37
C VAL A 48 5.20 16.52 -1.66
N SER A 49 4.83 17.20 -2.75
CA SER A 49 5.45 18.45 -3.17
C SER A 49 5.24 19.58 -2.16
N GLU A 50 4.04 19.63 -1.57
CA GLU A 50 3.67 20.60 -0.53
C GLU A 50 4.15 20.19 0.87
N LYS A 51 4.90 19.08 0.99
CA LYS A 51 5.44 18.55 2.26
C LYS A 51 4.36 18.33 3.33
N LEU A 52 3.18 17.89 2.90
CA LEU A 52 2.02 17.67 3.77
C LEU A 52 2.03 16.28 4.42
N VAL A 53 2.94 15.40 4.00
CA VAL A 53 3.10 14.05 4.52
C VAL A 53 4.57 13.78 4.83
N ASP A 54 4.81 13.02 5.89
CA ASP A 54 6.13 12.58 6.34
C ASP A 54 6.38 11.09 6.02
N TYR A 55 5.30 10.32 5.82
CA TYR A 55 5.36 8.90 5.52
C TYR A 55 4.19 8.48 4.63
N ILE A 56 4.43 7.56 3.69
CA ILE A 56 3.38 6.99 2.83
C ILE A 56 3.35 5.47 2.95
N ALA A 57 2.18 4.90 3.21
CA ALA A 57 1.94 3.47 3.01
C ALA A 57 1.01 3.28 1.81
N MET A 58 1.48 2.59 0.78
CA MET A 58 0.66 2.29 -0.40
C MET A 58 0.32 0.81 -0.49
N ASP A 59 -0.97 0.50 -0.66
CA ASP A 59 -1.43 -0.84 -0.98
C ASP A 59 -1.07 -1.22 -2.41
N ILE A 60 -0.33 -2.31 -2.60
CA ILE A 60 -0.26 -3.03 -3.87
C ILE A 60 -1.19 -4.23 -3.74
N LYS A 61 -2.33 -4.18 -4.42
CA LYS A 61 -3.42 -5.16 -4.20
C LYS A 61 -3.29 -6.42 -5.05
N ALA A 62 -2.53 -6.35 -6.14
CA ALA A 62 -2.43 -7.42 -7.13
C ALA A 62 -1.26 -7.19 -8.10
N PRO A 63 -0.86 -8.22 -8.87
CA PRO A 63 -0.08 -8.02 -10.08
C PRO A 63 -0.81 -7.10 -11.05
N LEU A 64 -0.09 -6.24 -11.77
CA LEU A 64 -0.68 -5.22 -12.65
C LEU A 64 -1.64 -5.81 -13.70
N GLN A 65 -1.32 -6.99 -14.24
CA GLN A 65 -2.12 -7.71 -15.22
C GLN A 65 -3.42 -8.31 -14.67
N LYS A 66 -3.54 -8.47 -13.34
CA LYS A 66 -4.73 -9.00 -12.64
C LYS A 66 -5.42 -7.93 -11.79
N TYR A 67 -4.95 -6.69 -11.82
CA TYR A 67 -5.32 -5.69 -10.82
C TYR A 67 -6.81 -5.41 -10.79
N GLY A 68 -7.41 -5.13 -11.95
CA GLY A 68 -8.84 -4.85 -12.09
C GLY A 68 -9.74 -6.02 -11.66
N GLU A 69 -9.31 -7.26 -11.93
CA GLU A 69 -10.03 -8.48 -11.53
C GLU A 69 -10.08 -8.60 -10.00
N ILE A 70 -8.93 -8.47 -9.34
CA ILE A 70 -8.82 -8.67 -7.88
C ILE A 70 -9.50 -7.54 -7.12
N VAL A 71 -9.33 -6.29 -7.55
CA VAL A 71 -9.98 -5.14 -6.90
C VAL A 71 -11.44 -4.98 -7.29
N ARG A 72 -11.91 -5.73 -8.31
CA ARG A 72 -13.27 -5.68 -8.88
C ARG A 72 -13.68 -4.27 -9.32
N ALA A 73 -12.76 -3.53 -9.91
CA ALA A 73 -13.00 -2.19 -10.43
C ALA A 73 -12.19 -1.93 -11.70
N ASP A 74 -12.68 -1.03 -12.55
CA ASP A 74 -11.92 -0.52 -13.69
C ASP A 74 -10.82 0.42 -13.18
N ILE A 75 -9.58 -0.07 -13.20
CA ILE A 75 -8.41 0.65 -12.71
C ILE A 75 -7.46 0.92 -13.88
N ASP A 76 -7.12 2.19 -14.07
CA ASP A 76 -6.02 2.55 -14.95
C ASP A 76 -4.70 2.17 -14.28
N ILE A 77 -4.13 1.04 -14.71
CA ILE A 77 -2.86 0.49 -14.24
C ILE A 77 -1.73 1.52 -14.29
N ARG A 78 -1.74 2.41 -15.29
CA ARG A 78 -0.71 3.45 -15.45
C ARG A 78 -0.71 4.44 -14.28
N LYS A 79 -1.88 4.64 -13.63
CA LYS A 79 -1.95 5.46 -12.42
C LYS A 79 -1.30 4.78 -11.23
N ILE A 80 -1.48 3.46 -11.09
CA ILE A 80 -0.84 2.67 -10.03
C ILE A 80 0.68 2.70 -10.20
N GLU A 81 1.18 2.45 -11.42
CA GLU A 81 2.60 2.53 -11.74
C GLU A 81 3.17 3.93 -11.49
N ARG A 82 2.45 4.99 -11.88
CA ARG A 82 2.84 6.37 -11.60
C ARG A 82 2.93 6.63 -10.09
N SER A 83 1.96 6.19 -9.30
CA SER A 83 1.98 6.34 -7.84
C SER A 83 3.16 5.62 -7.20
N ILE A 84 3.47 4.38 -7.64
CA ILE A 84 4.65 3.62 -7.20
C ILE A 84 5.92 4.44 -7.45
N ASN A 85 6.10 4.91 -8.69
CA ASN A 85 7.30 5.68 -9.06
C ASN A 85 7.41 6.99 -8.28
N LEU A 86 6.31 7.75 -8.14
CA LEU A 86 6.27 8.99 -7.36
C LEU A 86 6.68 8.75 -5.91
N ILE A 87 6.14 7.72 -5.26
CA ILE A 87 6.46 7.41 -3.87
C ILE A 87 7.92 6.99 -3.73
N MET A 88 8.41 6.12 -4.62
CA MET A 88 9.79 5.66 -4.58
C MET A 88 10.81 6.78 -4.80
N GLN A 89 10.46 7.78 -5.60
CA GLN A 89 11.32 8.93 -5.93
C GLN A 89 11.09 10.15 -5.03
N SER A 90 10.11 10.11 -4.12
CA SER A 90 9.71 11.24 -3.28
C SER A 90 10.78 11.74 -2.31
N GLY A 91 11.77 10.90 -2.00
CA GLY A 91 12.74 11.15 -0.92
C GLY A 91 12.18 10.93 0.50
N LEU A 92 10.88 10.64 0.63
CA LEU A 92 10.25 10.30 1.92
C LEU A 92 10.59 8.86 2.32
N ASP A 93 10.30 8.54 3.57
CA ASP A 93 10.15 7.15 3.98
C ASP A 93 8.75 6.65 3.62
N TYR A 94 8.68 5.38 3.24
CA TYR A 94 7.47 4.78 2.74
C TYR A 94 7.51 3.26 2.89
N GLU A 95 6.34 2.63 2.79
CA GLU A 95 6.21 1.20 2.60
C GLU A 95 5.18 0.89 1.51
N PHE A 96 5.44 -0.17 0.75
CA PHE A 96 4.39 -0.85 0.02
C PHE A 96 3.85 -1.99 0.87
N ARG A 97 2.57 -2.30 0.75
CA ARG A 97 1.94 -3.37 1.52
C ARG A 97 0.92 -4.15 0.72
N THR A 98 0.74 -5.42 1.07
CA THR A 98 -0.24 -6.30 0.45
C THR A 98 -0.91 -7.15 1.50
N THR A 99 -2.25 -7.10 1.55
CA THR A 99 -3.06 -8.03 2.35
C THR A 99 -3.25 -9.34 1.59
N LEU A 100 -2.84 -10.46 2.20
CA LEU A 100 -2.69 -11.73 1.51
C LEU A 100 -3.86 -12.68 1.74
N VAL A 101 -4.64 -12.88 0.68
CA VAL A 101 -5.75 -13.86 0.61
C VAL A 101 -5.39 -14.94 -0.40
N LYS A 102 -5.36 -16.21 0.01
CA LYS A 102 -4.89 -17.31 -0.85
C LYS A 102 -5.72 -17.55 -2.10
N SER A 103 -7.03 -17.29 -2.05
CA SER A 103 -7.90 -17.45 -3.21
C SER A 103 -7.72 -16.36 -4.27
N LEU A 104 -7.13 -15.22 -3.90
CA LEU A 104 -6.91 -14.09 -4.82
C LEU A 104 -5.48 -14.02 -5.34
N LEU A 105 -4.50 -14.42 -4.52
CA LEU A 105 -3.09 -14.25 -4.81
C LEU A 105 -2.35 -15.58 -4.66
N SER A 106 -1.67 -16.02 -5.72
CA SER A 106 -0.70 -17.10 -5.65
C SER A 106 0.65 -16.63 -5.09
N LYS A 107 1.58 -17.57 -4.84
CA LYS A 107 2.96 -17.23 -4.45
C LYS A 107 3.69 -16.51 -5.58
N GLU A 108 3.42 -16.91 -6.80
CA GLU A 108 3.97 -16.35 -8.03
C GLU A 108 3.47 -14.91 -8.23
N ASP A 109 2.18 -14.66 -7.98
CA ASP A 109 1.58 -13.32 -8.04
C ASP A 109 2.29 -12.37 -7.06
N ILE A 110 2.54 -12.81 -5.82
CA ILE A 110 3.23 -12.02 -4.80
C ILE A 110 4.67 -11.69 -5.24
N ILE A 111 5.36 -12.66 -5.87
CA ILE A 111 6.72 -12.45 -6.41
C ILE A 111 6.69 -11.42 -7.55
N ASP A 112 5.71 -11.50 -8.45
CA ASP A 112 5.55 -10.55 -9.56
C ASP A 112 5.21 -9.14 -9.07
N MET A 113 4.44 -9.02 -7.99
CA MET A 113 4.22 -7.75 -7.31
C MET A 113 5.53 -7.19 -6.76
N GLY A 114 6.42 -8.04 -6.22
CA GLY A 114 7.77 -7.64 -5.81
C GLY A 114 8.62 -7.09 -6.95
N LYS A 115 8.53 -7.67 -8.15
CA LYS A 115 9.20 -7.15 -9.36
C LYS A 115 8.63 -5.80 -9.78
N THR A 116 7.32 -5.60 -9.63
CA THR A 116 6.64 -4.35 -9.97
C THR A 116 7.18 -3.17 -9.16
N ILE A 117 7.51 -3.40 -7.89
CA ILE A 117 8.10 -2.40 -6.98
C ILE A 117 9.61 -2.59 -6.80
N GLN A 118 10.30 -3.13 -7.81
CA GLN A 118 11.74 -3.41 -7.72
C GLN A 118 12.53 -2.14 -7.35
N GLY A 119 13.37 -2.25 -6.33
CA GLY A 119 14.14 -1.15 -5.75
C GLY A 119 13.44 -0.45 -4.58
N ALA A 120 12.21 -0.83 -4.22
CA ALA A 120 11.52 -0.25 -3.07
C ALA A 120 12.26 -0.51 -1.75
N LYS A 121 12.18 0.47 -0.84
CA LYS A 121 12.77 0.38 0.51
C LYS A 121 12.13 -0.72 1.35
N HIS A 122 10.80 -0.71 1.46
CA HIS A 122 10.06 -1.64 2.31
C HIS A 122 8.85 -2.26 1.59
N TYR A 123 8.70 -3.58 1.74
CA TYR A 123 7.50 -4.31 1.32
C TYR A 123 6.94 -5.15 2.47
N VAL A 124 5.72 -4.83 2.89
CA VAL A 124 5.03 -5.48 4.01
C VAL A 124 4.01 -6.49 3.49
N LEU A 125 4.22 -7.76 3.83
CA LEU A 125 3.25 -8.81 3.59
C LEU A 125 2.31 -8.90 4.79
N GLN A 126 1.06 -8.47 4.61
CA GLN A 126 0.04 -8.42 5.66
C GLN A 126 -0.80 -9.69 5.67
N LYS A 127 -0.94 -10.32 6.83
CA LYS A 127 -1.87 -11.44 7.02
C LYS A 127 -3.31 -10.96 6.93
N PHE A 128 -4.10 -11.62 6.09
CA PHE A 128 -5.54 -11.43 6.10
C PHE A 128 -6.16 -12.07 7.35
N VAL A 129 -7.07 -11.34 8.01
CA VAL A 129 -7.79 -11.80 9.20
C VAL A 129 -9.29 -11.86 8.86
N PRO A 130 -9.88 -13.05 8.67
CA PRO A 130 -11.30 -13.21 8.35
C PRO A 130 -12.14 -12.86 9.58
N SER A 131 -12.66 -11.63 9.63
CA SER A 131 -13.44 -11.15 10.78
C SER A 131 -14.52 -10.16 10.37
N LYS A 132 -14.12 -8.96 9.91
CA LYS A 132 -15.02 -7.92 9.39
C LYS A 132 -14.79 -7.77 7.89
N THR A 133 -15.48 -8.59 7.10
CA THR A 133 -15.38 -8.58 5.64
C THR A 133 -16.60 -7.92 5.01
N LEU A 134 -16.41 -7.25 3.88
CA LEU A 134 -17.52 -6.67 3.11
C LEU A 134 -18.32 -7.74 2.35
N ASP A 135 -17.62 -8.77 1.87
CA ASP A 135 -18.20 -9.93 1.19
C ASP A 135 -18.01 -11.16 2.08
N ASP A 136 -19.11 -11.77 2.52
CA ASP A 136 -19.14 -12.88 3.48
C ASP A 136 -18.36 -14.10 3.00
N LYS A 137 -18.10 -14.23 1.70
CA LYS A 137 -17.24 -15.30 1.16
C LYS A 137 -15.85 -15.29 1.77
N PHE A 138 -15.35 -14.11 2.14
CA PHE A 138 -14.03 -13.96 2.74
C PHE A 138 -13.97 -14.35 4.23
N LEU A 139 -15.10 -14.63 4.89
CA LEU A 139 -15.10 -15.13 6.27
C LEU A 139 -14.52 -16.53 6.39
N ASN A 140 -14.54 -17.31 5.31
CA ASN A 140 -13.99 -18.67 5.26
C ASN A 140 -12.62 -18.73 4.55
N GLU A 141 -12.06 -17.58 4.20
CA GLU A 141 -10.80 -17.50 3.48
C GLU A 141 -9.60 -17.64 4.39
N ASN A 142 -8.51 -18.14 3.80
CA ASN A 142 -7.27 -18.39 4.51
C ASN A 142 -6.15 -17.50 3.99
N THR A 143 -5.22 -17.20 4.88
CA THR A 143 -3.95 -16.55 4.54
C THR A 143 -2.80 -17.55 4.43
N PHE A 144 -1.62 -17.09 4.05
CA PHE A 144 -0.40 -17.88 4.01
C PHE A 144 0.10 -18.23 5.41
N SER A 145 0.63 -19.45 5.56
CA SER A 145 1.21 -19.85 6.83
C SER A 145 2.46 -19.02 7.12
N THR A 146 2.86 -18.96 8.39
CA THR A 146 4.09 -18.24 8.78
C THR A 146 5.34 -18.75 8.05
N SER A 147 5.43 -20.05 7.74
CA SER A 147 6.56 -20.59 6.98
C SER A 147 6.53 -20.17 5.51
N GLU A 148 5.33 -20.13 4.89
CA GLU A 148 5.14 -19.63 3.52
C GLU A 148 5.50 -18.15 3.41
N LEU A 149 5.05 -17.33 4.36
CA LEU A 149 5.37 -15.90 4.39
C LEU A 149 6.86 -15.64 4.59
N LYS A 150 7.53 -16.38 5.48
CA LYS A 150 9.00 -16.30 5.66
C LYS A 150 9.74 -16.63 4.36
N PHE A 151 9.28 -17.67 3.65
CA PHE A 151 9.82 -18.03 2.35
C PHE A 151 9.62 -16.92 1.31
N LEU A 152 8.41 -16.36 1.23
CA LEU A 152 8.09 -15.25 0.33
C LEU A 152 8.94 -14.01 0.65
N CYS A 153 9.04 -13.58 1.91
CA CYS A 153 9.89 -12.45 2.29
C CYS A 153 11.35 -12.69 1.90
N LYS A 154 11.88 -13.90 2.09
CA LYS A 154 13.24 -14.24 1.68
C LYS A 154 13.43 -14.10 0.16
N LYS A 155 12.45 -14.51 -0.64
CA LYS A 155 12.49 -14.35 -2.10
C LYS A 155 12.37 -12.87 -2.50
N LEU A 156 11.45 -12.13 -1.89
CA LEU A 156 11.18 -10.73 -2.23
C LEU A 156 12.37 -9.80 -1.95
N ARG A 157 13.25 -10.15 -1.02
CA ARG A 157 14.51 -9.42 -0.77
C ARG A 157 15.47 -9.37 -1.95
N SER A 158 15.25 -10.16 -3.01
CA SER A 158 16.00 -9.98 -4.27
C SER A 158 15.49 -8.79 -5.10
N TYR A 159 14.32 -8.25 -4.79
CA TYR A 159 13.68 -7.16 -5.51
C TYR A 159 13.54 -5.88 -4.67
N VAL A 160 13.34 -6.00 -3.36
CA VAL A 160 13.18 -4.87 -2.42
C VAL A 160 14.23 -4.93 -1.32
N ALA A 161 14.58 -3.79 -0.73
CA ALA A 161 15.63 -3.73 0.29
C ALA A 161 15.23 -4.46 1.57
N GLU A 162 14.00 -4.26 2.04
CA GLU A 162 13.44 -4.98 3.17
C GLU A 162 12.07 -5.58 2.83
N CYS A 163 11.85 -6.81 3.29
CA CYS A 163 10.54 -7.43 3.30
C CYS A 163 10.24 -8.03 4.68
N ILE A 164 9.10 -7.62 5.24
CA ILE A 164 8.62 -8.03 6.57
C ILE A 164 7.21 -8.57 6.52
N MET A 165 6.83 -9.31 7.55
CA MET A 165 5.47 -9.81 7.75
C MET A 165 4.79 -8.96 8.81
N ARG A 166 3.54 -8.59 8.60
CA ARG A 166 2.67 -7.90 9.57
C ARG A 166 1.34 -8.63 9.69
#